data_AF-A0A6G0ACG2-F1
#
_entry.id   AF-A0A6G0ACG2-F1
#
_cell.length_a   1.000
_cell.length_b   1.000
_cell.length_c   1.000
_cell.angle_alpha   90.00
_cell.angle_beta   90.00
_cell.angle_gamma   90.00
#
_symmetry.space_group_name_H-M   'P 1'
#
loop_
_entity.id
_entity.type
_entity.pdbx_description
1 polymer ?
#
loop_
_entity_poly.entity_id
_entity_poly.type
_entity_poly.pdbx_seq_one_letter_code
_entity_poly.pdbx_strand_id
1 'polypeptide(L)'
;MQVKRLFTTAGKDPLSTIKFAKRRSEIKNPDGSIVFKMEDVIVPENWSQVASDIIAQKYFRKAGIPKLLIKIQEDGVPEWLLPSTSDNERLNTLPEDDRFTSERDSRQVFHRLAGCWTYWGWKGGYFNSEDDARAFYDELLYMLANQFAAPNSPQWFNTGLNWAYGITGPSQGHYYVDYQT
;
A
#
# COMPACT_ATOMS: atom_id res chain seq x y z
N MET A 1 -7.81 -0.41 -22.16
CA MET A 1 -7.65 0.98 -21.72
C MET A 1 -6.22 1.41 -21.99
N GLN A 2 -6.07 2.52 -22.70
CA GLN A 2 -4.79 3.22 -22.85
C GLN A 2 -4.64 4.24 -21.72
N VAL A 3 -3.46 4.33 -21.11
CA VAL A 3 -3.20 5.22 -19.98
C VAL A 3 -2.11 6.22 -20.34
N LYS A 4 -2.48 7.49 -20.42
CA LYS A 4 -1.55 8.59 -20.68
C LYS A 4 -0.85 8.99 -19.38
N ARG A 5 0.48 8.99 -19.38
CA ARG A 5 1.29 9.55 -18.29
C ARG A 5 1.20 11.08 -18.29
N LEU A 6 0.92 11.66 -17.13
CA LEU A 6 0.80 13.11 -16.94
C LEU A 6 1.84 13.62 -15.93
N PHE A 7 2.08 12.85 -14.86
CA PHE A 7 2.99 13.24 -13.78
C PHE A 7 4.30 12.43 -13.78
N THR A 8 4.29 11.24 -14.35
CA THR A 8 5.40 10.28 -14.27
C THR A 8 6.09 10.08 -15.61
N THR A 9 7.30 9.51 -15.57
CA THR A 9 8.06 9.12 -16.76
C THR A 9 8.31 7.62 -16.74
N ALA A 10 8.09 6.94 -17.87
CA ALA A 10 8.32 5.50 -17.98
C ALA A 10 9.75 5.12 -17.56
N GLY A 11 9.88 4.04 -16.79
CA GLY A 11 11.16 3.52 -16.31
C GLY A 11 11.83 4.33 -15.20
N LYS A 12 11.22 5.43 -14.73
CA LYS A 12 11.70 6.18 -13.56
C LYS A 12 10.83 5.88 -12.35
N ASP A 13 11.42 5.95 -11.15
CA ASP A 13 10.66 5.87 -9.91
C ASP A 13 9.60 7.00 -9.88
N PRO A 14 8.30 6.67 -9.80
CA PRO A 14 7.22 7.65 -9.81
C PRO A 14 7.27 8.61 -8.62
N LEU A 15 7.96 8.26 -7.53
CA LEU A 15 8.07 9.09 -6.34
C LEU A 15 9.39 9.86 -6.25
N SER A 16 10.27 9.73 -7.24
CA SER A 16 11.63 10.30 -7.23
C SER A 16 11.68 11.83 -7.09
N THR A 17 10.63 12.54 -7.50
CA THR A 17 10.53 14.01 -7.38
C THR A 17 9.93 14.48 -6.05
N ILE A 18 9.46 13.56 -5.21
CA ILE A 18 8.79 13.86 -3.94
C ILE A 18 9.78 13.63 -2.80
N LYS A 19 9.98 14.66 -1.98
CA LYS A 19 10.76 14.53 -0.74
C LYS A 19 9.91 13.92 0.36
N PHE A 20 10.47 12.95 1.07
CA PHE A 20 9.84 12.32 2.23
C PHE A 20 10.57 12.72 3.51
N ALA A 21 9.80 12.98 4.56
CA ALA A 21 10.30 13.35 5.88
C ALA A 21 9.80 12.37 6.93
N LYS A 22 10.62 12.14 7.96
CA LYS A 22 10.20 11.45 9.17
C LYS A 22 9.43 12.40 10.07
N ARG A 23 8.29 11.95 10.58
CA ARG A 23 7.44 12.67 11.51
C ARG A 23 7.07 11.78 12.68
N ARG A 24 6.69 12.42 13.78
CA ARG A 24 6.07 11.75 14.93
C ARG A 24 4.57 12.00 14.85
N SER A 25 3.79 10.95 15.05
CA SER A 25 2.36 11.06 15.29
C SER A 25 2.06 10.79 16.75
N GLU A 26 1.32 11.67 17.40
CA GLU A 26 0.97 11.56 18.82
C GLU A 26 -0.41 12.13 19.08
N ILE A 27 -1.27 11.36 19.76
CA ILE A 27 -2.52 11.85 20.34
C ILE A 27 -2.38 11.82 21.84
N LYS A 28 -2.78 12.92 22.48
CA LYS A 28 -2.93 13.04 23.92
C LYS A 28 -4.37 13.33 24.30
N ASN A 29 -4.77 12.85 25.46
CA ASN A 29 -5.97 13.30 26.15
C ASN A 29 -5.79 14.73 26.70
N PRO A 30 -6.88 15.41 27.09
CA PRO A 30 -6.79 16.72 27.73
C PRO A 30 -5.94 16.75 29.01
N ASP A 31 -5.83 15.61 29.70
CA ASP A 31 -4.98 15.44 30.89
C ASP A 31 -3.49 15.21 30.56
N GLY A 32 -3.12 15.19 29.28
CA GLY A 32 -1.76 14.98 28.80
C GLY A 32 -1.34 13.51 28.62
N SER A 33 -2.18 12.54 29.00
CA SER A 33 -1.88 11.11 28.79
C SER A 33 -1.89 10.73 27.31
N ILE A 34 -0.98 9.84 26.89
CA ILE A 34 -0.81 9.46 25.48
C ILE A 34 -1.83 8.37 25.12
N VAL A 35 -2.65 8.64 24.10
CA VAL A 35 -3.63 7.69 23.55
C VAL A 35 -3.02 6.87 22.42
N PHE A 36 -2.20 7.51 21.58
CA PHE A 36 -1.53 6.89 20.46
C PHE A 36 -0.21 7.58 20.24
N LYS A 37 0.81 6.80 19.91
CA LYS A 37 2.11 7.33 19.53
C LYS A 37 2.77 6.42 18.51
N MET A 38 3.25 7.02 17.43
CA MET A 38 4.06 6.35 16.42
C MET A 38 5.23 7.26 16.04
N GLU A 39 6.43 6.75 16.24
CA GLU A 39 7.68 7.40 15.83
C GLU A 39 8.06 6.97 14.40
N ASP A 40 8.92 7.75 13.75
CA ASP A 40 9.46 7.47 12.41
C ASP A 40 8.38 7.25 11.31
N VAL A 41 7.28 8.00 11.36
CA VAL A 41 6.27 8.01 10.29
C VAL A 41 6.86 8.71 9.06
N ILE A 42 7.04 7.99 7.96
CA ILE A 42 7.60 8.54 6.71
C ILE A 42 6.46 8.95 5.78
N VAL A 43 6.36 10.26 5.53
CA VAL A 43 5.32 10.88 4.69
C VAL A 43 5.94 11.94 3.78
N PRO A 44 5.27 12.34 2.67
CA PRO A 44 5.72 13.47 1.88
C PRO A 44 5.92 14.73 2.73
N GLU A 45 7.02 15.44 2.49
CA GLU A 45 7.45 16.58 3.32
C GLU A 45 6.41 17.71 3.32
N ASN A 46 5.65 17.86 2.23
CA ASN A 46 4.60 18.86 2.07
C ASN A 46 3.28 18.52 2.80
N TRP A 47 3.12 17.33 3.37
CA TRP A 47 1.91 16.98 4.11
C TRP A 47 1.78 17.81 5.39
N SER A 48 0.54 18.13 5.77
CA SER A 48 0.27 18.73 7.07
C SER A 48 0.52 17.73 8.20
N GLN A 49 0.74 18.22 9.42
CA GLN A 49 0.83 17.34 10.60
C GLN A 49 -0.47 16.54 10.77
N VAL A 50 -1.63 17.17 10.55
CA VAL A 50 -2.94 16.49 10.61
C VAL A 50 -3.05 15.34 9.59
N ALA A 51 -2.59 15.52 8.35
CA ALA A 51 -2.58 14.44 7.36
C ALA A 51 -1.65 13.29 7.77
N SER A 52 -0.48 13.64 8.32
CA SER A 52 0.50 12.69 8.85
C SER A 52 -0.07 11.87 10.02
N ASP A 53 -0.84 12.53 10.88
CA ASP A 53 -1.50 11.91 12.02
C ASP A 53 -2.62 10.97 11.59
N ILE A 54 -3.45 11.41 10.63
CA ILE A 54 -4.55 10.60 10.09
C ILE A 54 -4.03 9.31 9.45
N ILE A 55 -3.01 9.38 8.60
CA ILE A 55 -2.48 8.16 7.95
C ILE A 55 -1.89 7.19 8.97
N ALA A 56 -1.10 7.69 9.93
CA ALA A 56 -0.46 6.86 10.95
C ALA A 56 -1.46 6.16 11.87
N GLN A 57 -2.55 6.85 12.21
CA GLN A 57 -3.53 6.34 13.17
C GLN A 57 -4.60 5.47 12.55
N LYS A 58 -5.05 5.82 11.33
CA LYS A 58 -6.20 5.17 10.71
C LYS A 58 -5.78 4.19 9.63
N TYR A 59 -4.85 4.58 8.76
CA TYR A 59 -4.65 3.87 7.49
C TYR A 59 -3.43 2.96 7.46
N PHE A 60 -2.43 3.20 8.30
CA PHE A 60 -1.35 2.24 8.49
C PHE A 60 -1.86 0.96 9.12
N ARG A 61 -1.50 -0.16 8.51
CA ARG A 61 -1.67 -1.48 9.12
C ARG A 61 -0.74 -1.59 10.33
N LYS A 62 -1.31 -1.61 11.54
CA LYS A 62 -0.57 -1.49 12.80
C LYS A 62 0.15 -2.74 13.29
N ALA A 63 -0.18 -3.92 12.75
CA ALA A 63 0.42 -5.19 13.16
C ALA A 63 0.16 -6.30 12.14
N GLY A 64 0.90 -7.39 12.27
CA GLY A 64 0.69 -8.63 11.52
C GLY A 64 1.16 -8.57 10.08
N ILE A 65 1.98 -7.59 9.71
CA ILE A 65 2.66 -7.60 8.40
C ILE A 65 3.88 -8.51 8.52
N PRO A 66 4.00 -9.58 7.72
CA PRO A 66 5.18 -10.42 7.75
C PRO A 66 6.42 -9.61 7.36
N LYS A 67 7.49 -9.69 8.15
CA LYS A 67 8.74 -8.95 7.90
C LYS A 67 9.45 -9.43 6.64
N LEU A 68 9.27 -10.71 6.29
CA LEU A 68 9.80 -11.35 5.10
C LEU A 68 8.64 -11.88 4.26
N LEU A 69 8.62 -11.46 2.99
CA LEU A 69 7.60 -11.81 2.00
C LEU A 69 8.24 -12.55 0.83
N ILE A 70 7.44 -13.39 0.18
CA ILE A 70 7.78 -14.07 -1.07
C ILE A 70 6.71 -13.79 -2.11
N LYS A 71 7.12 -13.66 -3.38
CA LYS A 71 6.19 -13.48 -4.51
C LYS A 71 5.49 -14.80 -4.84
N ILE A 72 4.18 -14.73 -5.06
CA ILE A 72 3.39 -15.87 -5.53
C ILE A 72 3.45 -15.84 -7.05
N GLN A 73 4.02 -16.88 -7.66
CA GLN A 73 4.03 -17.01 -9.12
C GLN A 73 2.61 -17.25 -9.63
N GLU A 74 2.25 -16.53 -10.68
CA GLU A 74 0.91 -16.60 -11.26
C GLU A 74 0.99 -16.43 -12.78
N ASP A 75 0.45 -17.40 -13.50
CA ASP A 75 0.50 -17.43 -14.96
C ASP A 75 -0.20 -16.20 -15.57
N GLY A 76 0.49 -15.57 -16.52
CA GLY A 76 0.00 -14.39 -17.23
C GLY A 76 0.06 -13.09 -16.41
N VAL A 77 0.58 -13.10 -15.17
CA VAL A 77 0.83 -11.88 -14.39
C VAL A 77 2.32 -11.52 -14.47
N PRO A 78 2.69 -10.29 -14.85
CA PRO A 78 4.10 -9.91 -14.99
C PRO A 78 4.77 -9.82 -13.61
N GLU A 79 6.06 -10.12 -13.55
CA GLU A 79 6.83 -10.31 -12.30
C GLU A 79 6.68 -9.13 -11.31
N TRP A 80 6.67 -7.91 -11.82
CA TRP A 80 6.55 -6.69 -11.01
C TRP A 80 5.18 -6.51 -10.35
N LEU A 81 4.14 -7.17 -10.87
CA LEU A 81 2.75 -7.05 -10.42
C LEU A 81 2.30 -8.28 -9.60
N LEU A 82 3.19 -9.25 -9.40
CA LEU A 82 2.87 -10.47 -8.65
C LEU A 82 2.49 -10.15 -7.19
N PRO A 83 1.42 -10.78 -6.68
CA PRO A 83 1.08 -10.71 -5.26
C PRO A 83 2.20 -11.32 -4.39
N SER A 84 2.19 -10.97 -3.11
CA SER A 84 3.16 -11.49 -2.14
C SER A 84 2.44 -12.12 -0.95
N THR A 85 3.09 -13.08 -0.31
CA THR A 85 2.63 -13.73 0.93
C THR A 85 3.77 -13.89 1.93
N SER A 86 3.47 -14.36 3.14
CA SER A 86 4.47 -14.60 4.18
C SER A 86 5.45 -15.70 3.74
N ASP A 87 6.74 -15.39 3.83
CA ASP A 87 7.81 -16.36 3.61
C ASP A 87 8.07 -17.12 4.92
N ASN A 88 7.22 -18.10 5.22
CA ASN A 88 7.23 -18.77 6.53
C ASN A 88 8.57 -19.47 6.82
N GLU A 89 9.22 -20.03 5.79
CA GLU A 89 10.53 -20.66 5.95
C GLU A 89 11.57 -19.65 6.44
N ARG A 90 11.68 -18.49 5.78
CA ARG A 90 12.62 -17.44 6.19
C ARG A 90 12.19 -16.75 7.48
N LEU A 91 10.90 -16.55 7.71
CA LEU A 91 10.38 -15.98 8.96
C LEU A 91 10.70 -16.84 10.17
N ASN A 92 10.65 -18.17 10.04
CA ASN A 92 10.96 -19.09 11.13
C ASN A 92 12.42 -19.02 11.57
N THR A 93 13.31 -18.43 10.76
CA THR A 93 14.71 -18.15 11.14
C THR A 93 14.87 -16.91 12.03
N LEU A 94 13.84 -16.06 12.12
CA LEU A 94 13.82 -14.89 12.99
C LEU A 94 13.23 -15.24 14.38
N PRO A 95 13.65 -14.51 15.44
CA PRO A 95 12.98 -14.55 16.75
C PRO A 95 11.47 -14.29 16.61
N GLU A 96 10.64 -14.98 17.38
CA GLU A 96 9.17 -14.91 17.27
C GLU A 96 8.64 -13.48 17.31
N ASP A 97 9.16 -12.67 18.24
CA ASP A 97 8.79 -11.26 18.44
C ASP A 97 9.26 -10.32 17.30
N ASP A 98 10.06 -10.80 16.34
CA ASP A 98 10.59 -10.02 15.21
C ASP A 98 10.05 -10.50 13.84
N ARG A 99 9.12 -11.46 13.81
CA ARG A 99 8.55 -11.99 12.56
C ARG A 99 7.55 -11.05 11.91
N PHE A 100 6.93 -10.17 12.69
CA PHE A 100 5.86 -9.29 12.23
C PHE A 100 6.16 -7.82 12.52
N THR A 101 5.62 -6.96 11.67
CA THR A 101 5.80 -5.52 11.73
C THR A 101 4.51 -4.77 11.40
N SER A 102 4.63 -3.46 11.20
CA SER A 102 3.56 -2.51 10.87
C SER A 102 3.98 -1.61 9.72
N GLU A 103 3.01 -0.98 9.06
CA GLU A 103 3.27 0.13 8.14
C GLU A 103 3.74 1.35 8.94
N ARG A 104 4.83 1.95 8.48
CA ARG A 104 5.37 3.22 9.00
C ARG A 104 5.70 4.21 7.90
N ASP A 105 5.64 3.77 6.65
CA ASP A 105 5.95 4.55 5.48
C ASP A 105 4.73 4.64 4.57
N SER A 106 4.28 5.86 4.29
CA SER A 106 3.15 6.14 3.40
C SER A 106 3.28 5.48 2.02
N ARG A 107 4.52 5.26 1.55
CA ARG A 107 4.79 4.55 0.29
C ARG A 107 4.28 3.11 0.32
N GLN A 108 4.27 2.46 1.48
CA GLN A 108 3.70 1.11 1.64
C GLN A 108 2.19 1.11 1.40
N VAL A 109 1.49 2.13 1.92
CA VAL A 109 0.04 2.30 1.69
C VAL A 109 -0.24 2.59 0.21
N PHE A 110 0.51 3.52 -0.40
CA PHE A 110 0.34 3.84 -1.81
C PHE A 110 0.59 2.61 -2.69
N HIS A 111 1.63 1.85 -2.38
CA HIS A 111 1.99 0.62 -3.08
C HIS A 111 0.88 -0.42 -3.03
N ARG A 112 0.35 -0.76 -1.83
CA ARG A 112 -0.70 -1.77 -1.73
C ARG A 112 -2.00 -1.32 -2.44
N LEU A 113 -2.33 -0.03 -2.41
CA LEU A 113 -3.49 0.50 -3.12
C LEU A 113 -3.32 0.44 -4.64
N ALA A 114 -2.31 1.15 -5.15
CA ALA A 114 -2.06 1.25 -6.58
C ALA A 114 -1.76 -0.12 -7.19
N GLY A 115 -0.94 -0.93 -6.52
CA GLY A 115 -0.59 -2.28 -6.96
C GLY A 115 -1.78 -3.22 -7.02
N CYS A 116 -2.63 -3.25 -5.99
CA CYS A 116 -3.81 -4.11 -5.98
C CYS A 116 -4.83 -3.72 -7.06
N TRP A 117 -5.10 -2.42 -7.24
CA TRP A 117 -6.01 -1.99 -8.32
C TRP A 117 -5.45 -2.28 -9.70
N THR A 118 -4.15 -2.09 -9.89
CA THR A 118 -3.47 -2.43 -11.15
C THR A 118 -3.53 -3.94 -11.40
N TYR A 119 -3.30 -4.75 -10.37
CA TYR A 119 -3.39 -6.21 -10.44
C TYR A 119 -4.80 -6.67 -10.85
N TRP A 120 -5.85 -6.13 -10.23
CA TRP A 120 -7.22 -6.43 -10.64
C TRP A 120 -7.53 -5.99 -12.07
N GLY A 121 -7.10 -4.78 -12.46
CA GLY A 121 -7.26 -4.30 -13.83
C GLY A 121 -6.52 -5.18 -14.85
N TRP A 122 -5.35 -5.69 -14.50
CA TRP A 122 -4.58 -6.61 -15.31
C TRP A 122 -5.31 -7.95 -15.49
N LYS A 123 -5.73 -8.56 -14.37
CA LYS A 123 -6.51 -9.81 -14.39
C LYS A 123 -7.82 -9.67 -15.17
N GLY A 124 -8.46 -8.50 -15.08
CA GLY A 124 -9.67 -8.18 -15.85
C GLY A 124 -9.44 -7.85 -17.33
N GLY A 125 -8.19 -7.86 -17.81
CA GLY A 125 -7.88 -7.53 -19.21
C GLY A 125 -8.15 -6.06 -19.57
N TYR A 126 -8.10 -5.16 -18.59
CA TYR A 126 -8.48 -3.76 -18.79
C TYR A 126 -7.42 -2.94 -19.51
N PHE A 127 -6.16 -3.36 -19.56
CA PHE A 127 -5.07 -2.59 -20.16
C PHE A 127 -4.80 -3.05 -21.60
N ASN A 128 -4.50 -2.10 -22.49
CA ASN A 128 -4.14 -2.45 -23.87
C ASN A 128 -2.71 -3.02 -23.95
N SER A 129 -1.85 -2.71 -22.99
CA SER A 129 -0.45 -3.15 -22.92
C SER A 129 0.06 -3.20 -21.47
N GLU A 130 1.21 -3.84 -21.23
CA GLU A 130 1.89 -3.78 -19.93
C GLU A 130 2.34 -2.35 -19.58
N ASP A 131 2.73 -1.55 -20.58
CA ASP A 131 3.11 -0.16 -20.37
C ASP A 131 1.95 0.70 -19.86
N ASP A 132 0.72 0.42 -20.31
CA ASP A 132 -0.49 1.07 -19.77
C ASP A 132 -0.75 0.69 -18.31
N ALA A 133 -0.52 -0.58 -17.94
CA ALA A 133 -0.65 -1.04 -16.56
C ALA A 133 0.41 -0.38 -15.65
N ARG A 134 1.65 -0.28 -16.13
CA ARG A 134 2.72 0.44 -15.42
C ARG A 134 2.40 1.92 -15.28
N ALA A 135 1.90 2.55 -16.34
CA ALA A 135 1.49 3.95 -16.30
C ALA A 135 0.38 4.17 -15.27
N PHE A 136 -0.62 3.28 -15.20
CA PHE A 136 -1.68 3.35 -14.22
C PHE A 136 -1.15 3.26 -12.78
N TYR A 137 -0.27 2.28 -12.50
CA TYR A 137 0.37 2.11 -11.21
C TYR A 137 1.19 3.36 -10.80
N ASP A 138 2.03 3.84 -11.71
CA ASP A 138 2.95 4.96 -11.46
C ASP A 138 2.18 6.27 -11.21
N GLU A 139 1.20 6.59 -12.05
CA GLU A 139 0.39 7.81 -11.89
C GLU A 139 -0.40 7.77 -10.59
N LEU A 140 -0.96 6.62 -10.19
CA LEU A 140 -1.66 6.48 -8.92
C LEU A 140 -0.76 6.68 -7.71
N LEU A 141 0.45 6.11 -7.72
CA LEU A 141 1.44 6.36 -6.65
C LEU A 141 1.71 7.86 -6.50
N TYR A 142 1.98 8.54 -7.62
CA TYR A 142 2.25 9.98 -7.63
C TYR A 142 1.05 10.79 -7.11
N MET A 143 -0.16 10.47 -7.60
CA MET A 143 -1.38 11.17 -7.24
C MET A 143 -1.75 10.98 -5.77
N LEU A 144 -1.57 9.78 -5.21
CA LEU A 144 -1.79 9.51 -3.79
C LEU A 144 -0.79 10.28 -2.91
N ALA A 145 0.48 10.28 -3.29
CA ALA A 145 1.53 11.00 -2.57
C ALA A 145 1.32 12.52 -2.57
N ASN A 146 0.87 13.10 -3.69
CA ASN A 146 0.56 14.53 -3.80
C ASN A 146 -0.88 14.91 -3.40
N GLN A 147 -1.68 13.95 -2.92
CA GLN A 147 -3.08 14.15 -2.55
C GLN A 147 -3.97 14.69 -3.70
N PHE A 148 -3.65 14.35 -4.95
CA PHE A 148 -4.48 14.70 -6.13
C PHE A 148 -5.71 13.79 -6.26
N ALA A 149 -5.67 12.63 -5.62
CA ALA A 149 -6.82 11.73 -5.50
C ALA A 149 -6.82 11.06 -4.13
N ALA A 150 -8.02 10.73 -3.65
CA ALA A 150 -8.22 9.95 -2.44
C ALA A 150 -9.43 9.04 -2.63
N PRO A 151 -9.28 7.71 -2.49
CA PRO A 151 -10.43 6.81 -2.44
C PRO A 151 -11.20 7.01 -1.14
N ASN A 152 -12.38 6.38 -1.04
CA ASN A 152 -13.14 6.35 0.20
C ASN A 152 -12.39 5.58 1.31
N SER A 153 -12.78 5.82 2.57
CA SER A 153 -12.08 5.27 3.74
C SER A 153 -11.93 3.75 3.75
N PRO A 154 -12.96 2.93 3.41
CA PRO A 154 -12.81 1.47 3.34
C PRO A 154 -11.64 0.99 2.46
N GLN A 155 -11.40 1.66 1.33
CA GLN A 155 -10.28 1.31 0.46
C GLN A 155 -8.95 1.57 1.15
N TRP A 156 -8.79 2.73 1.81
CA TRP A 156 -7.57 3.03 2.58
C TRP A 156 -7.28 1.96 3.64
N PHE A 157 -8.29 1.43 4.33
CA PHE A 157 -8.07 0.44 5.38
C PHE A 157 -7.62 -0.93 4.84
N ASN A 158 -8.24 -1.41 3.76
CA ASN A 158 -8.23 -2.83 3.44
C ASN A 158 -7.58 -3.18 2.10
N THR A 159 -7.64 -2.27 1.12
CA THR A 159 -7.24 -2.59 -0.25
C THR A 159 -5.77 -2.92 -0.32
N GLY A 160 -5.48 -4.04 -0.96
CA GLY A 160 -4.13 -4.55 -1.16
C GLY A 160 -3.46 -5.18 0.04
N LEU A 161 -4.10 -5.29 1.21
CA LEU A 161 -3.48 -6.03 2.34
C LEU A 161 -3.18 -7.48 1.98
N ASN A 162 -4.08 -8.13 1.24
CA ASN A 162 -3.84 -9.48 0.73
C ASN A 162 -2.81 -9.48 -0.41
N TRP A 163 -2.95 -8.61 -1.41
CA TRP A 163 -2.04 -8.57 -2.55
C TRP A 163 -0.59 -8.24 -2.16
N ALA A 164 -0.39 -7.28 -1.25
CA ALA A 164 0.94 -6.84 -0.84
C ALA A 164 1.56 -7.75 0.23
N TYR A 165 0.77 -8.31 1.16
CA TYR A 165 1.28 -8.94 2.37
C TYR A 165 0.74 -10.36 2.64
N GLY A 166 -0.18 -10.88 1.82
CA GLY A 166 -0.86 -12.16 2.05
C GLY A 166 -1.85 -12.13 3.22
N ILE A 167 -2.15 -10.95 3.80
CA ILE A 167 -3.03 -10.84 4.96
C ILE A 167 -4.47 -11.13 4.56
N THR A 168 -5.06 -12.13 5.19
CA THR A 168 -6.49 -12.47 5.09
C THR A 168 -7.19 -12.20 6.41
N GLY A 169 -8.52 -12.14 6.39
CA GLY A 169 -9.35 -12.00 7.58
C GLY A 169 -10.59 -12.88 7.49
N PRO A 170 -11.29 -13.11 8.61
CA PRO A 170 -12.55 -13.84 8.59
C PRO A 170 -13.58 -13.11 7.71
N SER A 171 -14.39 -13.87 6.97
CA SER A 171 -15.46 -13.30 6.14
C SER A 171 -16.38 -12.42 6.98
N GLN A 172 -16.60 -11.18 6.53
CA GLN A 172 -17.49 -10.21 7.18
C GLN A 172 -18.84 -10.10 6.47
N GLY A 173 -19.23 -11.10 5.67
CA GLY A 173 -20.45 -11.04 4.85
C GLY A 173 -20.36 -10.07 3.67
N HIS A 174 -19.14 -9.71 3.25
CA HIS A 174 -18.89 -8.98 2.01
C HIS A 174 -18.58 -9.96 0.88
N TYR A 175 -19.18 -9.71 -0.28
CA TYR A 175 -18.99 -10.50 -1.49
C TYR A 175 -18.27 -9.66 -2.53
N TYR A 176 -17.44 -10.29 -3.35
CA TYR A 176 -16.88 -9.66 -4.55
C TYR A 176 -17.51 -10.30 -5.79
N VAL A 177 -17.54 -9.55 -6.88
CA VAL A 177 -17.96 -10.06 -8.17
C VAL A 177 -16.79 -10.81 -8.79
N ASP A 178 -16.98 -12.09 -9.08
CA ASP A 178 -16.07 -12.80 -9.95
C ASP A 178 -16.23 -12.24 -11.37
N TYR A 179 -15.17 -11.67 -11.93
CA TYR A 179 -15.24 -11.03 -13.25
C TYR A 179 -15.31 -12.06 -14.40
N GLN A 180 -15.10 -13.34 -14.10
CA GLN A 180 -15.13 -14.43 -15.08
C GLN A 180 -16.49 -15.12 -15.19
N THR A 181 -17.40 -14.92 -14.23
CA THR A 181 -18.71 -15.58 -14.16
C THR A 181 -19.82 -14.59 -13.86
#